data_AF-A0A4D7DEK7-F1
#
_entry.id   AF-A0A4D7DEK7-F1
#
_cell.length_a   1.000
_cell.length_b   1.000
_cell.length_c   1.000
_cell.angle_alpha   90.00
_cell.angle_beta   90.00
_cell.angle_gamma   90.00
#
_symmetry.space_group_name_H-M   'P 1'
#
loop_
_entity.id
_entity.type
_entity.pdbx_description
1 polymer ?
#
loop_
_entity_poly.entity_id
_entity_poly.type
_entity_poly.pdbx_seq_one_letter_code
_entity_poly.pdbx_strand_id
1 'polypeptide(L)'
;MSSKIKKGTLAAIVGVFAATTLYTITPQDESGRTVQVTVAPDGEPTITHVSGPQYRRAYLDIGGVATACDGIAQRIKLGQVYTEAQCTAMLDKALIEHAQGVMDCSPALRQPGRDWQRVAAVNHAYQFGVAGWCTSTARRLIEQGKIAEGCNDLARWNKVRQGGVLQFSNGVQRRSMRRLEYCRTGLPGYPVETLQARLKPWK
;
A
#
# COMPACT_ATOMS: atom_id res chain seq x y z
N MET A 1 -4.74 -32.02 -4.79
CA MET A 1 -4.78 -31.48 -3.41
C MET A 1 -4.98 -29.97 -3.51
N SER A 2 -6.12 -29.44 -3.09
CA SER A 2 -6.34 -28.00 -3.05
C SER A 2 -5.57 -27.44 -1.86
N SER A 3 -4.41 -26.84 -2.11
CA SER A 3 -3.62 -26.18 -1.05
C SER A 3 -4.48 -25.06 -0.48
N LYS A 4 -4.78 -25.14 0.83
CA LYS A 4 -5.47 -24.04 1.53
C LYS A 4 -4.46 -22.92 1.75
N ILE A 5 -4.87 -21.68 1.50
CA ILE A 5 -4.06 -20.51 1.81
C ILE A 5 -3.64 -20.56 3.29
N LYS A 6 -2.33 -20.44 3.53
CA LYS A 6 -1.73 -20.47 4.85
C LYS A 6 -2.18 -19.26 5.66
N LYS A 7 -2.61 -19.50 6.90
CA LYS A 7 -3.01 -18.43 7.82
C LYS A 7 -1.83 -17.48 8.05
N GLY A 8 -2.12 -16.19 8.14
CA GLY A 8 -1.12 -15.14 8.38
C GLY A 8 -0.43 -14.60 7.12
N THR A 9 -0.68 -15.17 5.94
CA THR A 9 -0.24 -14.57 4.67
C THR A 9 -1.07 -13.33 4.33
N LEU A 10 -0.52 -12.40 3.54
CA LEU A 10 -1.28 -11.24 3.06
C LEU A 10 -2.52 -11.69 2.27
N ALA A 11 -2.38 -12.73 1.45
CA ALA A 11 -3.47 -13.32 0.69
C ALA A 11 -4.60 -13.86 1.59
N ALA A 12 -4.29 -14.40 2.78
CA ALA A 12 -5.31 -14.83 3.74
C ALA A 12 -6.08 -13.63 4.36
N ILE A 13 -5.43 -12.47 4.51
CA ILE A 13 -6.01 -11.29 5.17
C ILE A 13 -6.87 -10.49 4.18
N VAL A 14 -6.35 -10.23 2.99
CA VAL A 14 -6.98 -9.33 2.01
C VAL A 14 -7.42 -10.03 0.73
N GLY A 15 -7.25 -11.35 0.60
CA GLY A 15 -7.52 -12.08 -0.64
C GLY A 15 -6.38 -11.99 -1.65
N VAL A 16 -6.28 -12.98 -2.54
CA VAL A 16 -5.17 -13.13 -3.51
C VAL A 16 -5.06 -11.91 -4.42
N PHE A 17 -6.17 -11.41 -4.96
CA PHE A 17 -6.16 -10.26 -5.86
C PHE A 17 -5.56 -9.01 -5.19
N ALA A 18 -6.04 -8.66 -3.99
CA ALA A 18 -5.57 -7.48 -3.29
C ALA A 18 -4.11 -7.64 -2.85
N ALA A 19 -3.72 -8.84 -2.41
CA ALA A 19 -2.33 -9.14 -2.06
C ALA A 19 -1.39 -8.94 -3.26
N THR A 20 -1.67 -9.58 -4.39
CA THR A 20 -0.87 -9.43 -5.63
C THR A 20 -0.79 -7.96 -6.06
N THR A 21 -1.91 -7.24 -5.96
CA THR A 21 -1.96 -5.82 -6.31
C THR A 21 -1.08 -5.00 -5.37
N LEU A 22 -1.14 -5.22 -4.06
CA LEU A 22 -0.32 -4.52 -3.06
C LEU A 22 1.17 -4.75 -3.27
N TYR A 23 1.60 -6.00 -3.54
CA TYR A 23 2.99 -6.31 -3.86
C TYR A 23 3.47 -5.63 -5.15
N THR A 24 2.55 -5.35 -6.08
CA THR A 24 2.88 -4.67 -7.34
C THR A 24 2.94 -3.15 -7.17
N ILE A 25 1.91 -2.55 -6.57
CA ILE A 25 1.78 -1.09 -6.52
C ILE A 25 2.66 -0.46 -5.44
N THR A 26 2.98 -1.17 -4.35
CA THR A 26 3.74 -0.57 -3.25
C THR A 26 5.17 -0.24 -3.67
N PRO A 27 5.95 -1.15 -4.28
CA PRO A 27 7.27 -0.79 -4.85
C PRO A 27 7.18 0.35 -5.87
N GLN A 28 6.17 0.31 -6.74
CA GLN A 28 5.95 1.34 -7.74
C GLN A 28 5.67 2.70 -7.08
N ASP A 29 4.88 2.74 -6.01
CA ASP A 29 4.48 3.95 -5.30
C ASP A 29 5.57 4.51 -4.37
N GLU A 30 6.57 3.71 -4.00
CA GLU A 30 7.65 4.13 -3.11
C GLU A 30 8.87 4.63 -3.88
N SER A 31 9.23 3.97 -4.97
CA SER A 31 10.47 4.28 -5.70
C SER A 31 10.31 4.27 -7.22
N GLY A 32 9.12 3.97 -7.73
CA GLY A 32 8.93 3.72 -9.16
C GLY A 32 9.42 2.34 -9.61
N ARG A 33 9.76 1.45 -8.67
CA ARG A 33 10.22 0.08 -8.95
C ARG A 33 9.11 -0.73 -9.60
N THR A 34 9.41 -1.30 -10.75
CA THR A 34 8.55 -2.29 -11.42
C THR A 34 8.99 -3.69 -11.02
N VAL A 35 8.00 -4.54 -10.74
CA VAL A 35 8.19 -5.92 -10.29
C VAL A 35 7.25 -6.87 -11.03
N GLN A 36 7.64 -8.13 -11.12
CA GLN A 36 6.76 -9.23 -11.44
C GLN A 36 6.37 -9.95 -10.15
N VAL A 37 5.07 -10.17 -9.94
CA VAL A 37 4.54 -10.79 -8.73
C VAL A 37 3.80 -12.07 -9.08
N THR A 38 4.15 -13.15 -8.38
CA THR A 38 3.39 -14.39 -8.37
C THR A 38 3.02 -14.71 -6.93
N VAL A 39 1.78 -15.10 -6.66
CA VAL A 39 1.36 -15.60 -5.35
C VAL A 39 1.07 -17.09 -5.50
N ALA A 40 1.78 -17.92 -4.74
CA ALA A 40 1.61 -19.36 -4.75
C ALA A 40 0.24 -19.78 -4.17
N PRO A 41 -0.25 -21.02 -4.42
CA PRO A 41 -1.55 -21.47 -3.91
C PRO A 41 -1.69 -21.42 -2.37
N ASP A 42 -0.59 -21.49 -1.63
CA ASP A 42 -0.55 -21.33 -0.18
C ASP A 42 -0.53 -19.86 0.28
N GLY A 43 -0.47 -18.90 -0.65
CA GLY A 43 -0.46 -17.47 -0.39
C GLY A 43 0.93 -16.85 -0.26
N GLU A 44 2.02 -17.61 -0.42
CA GLU A 44 3.38 -17.06 -0.35
C GLU A 44 3.72 -16.26 -1.63
N PRO A 45 4.29 -15.04 -1.51
CA PRO A 45 4.63 -14.21 -2.66
C PRO A 45 6.04 -14.48 -3.20
N THR A 46 6.17 -14.46 -4.52
CA THR A 46 7.44 -14.29 -5.22
C THR A 46 7.41 -12.92 -5.90
N ILE A 47 8.33 -12.04 -5.50
CA ILE A 47 8.47 -10.68 -6.05
C ILE A 47 9.82 -10.57 -6.74
N THR A 48 9.80 -10.52 -8.06
CA THR A 48 11.01 -10.40 -8.88
C THR A 48 11.16 -8.97 -9.38
N HIS A 49 12.34 -8.40 -9.19
CA HIS A 49 12.65 -7.08 -9.72
C HIS A 49 12.68 -7.09 -11.26
N VAL A 50 12.06 -6.09 -11.89
CA VAL A 50 12.09 -5.90 -13.35
C VAL A 50 12.91 -4.67 -13.72
N SER A 51 12.58 -3.51 -13.15
CA SER A 51 13.28 -2.25 -13.46
C SER A 51 13.01 -1.18 -12.39
N GLY A 52 13.74 -0.07 -12.48
CA GLY A 52 13.64 1.05 -11.55
C GLY A 52 14.51 0.89 -10.29
N PRO A 53 14.52 1.87 -9.38
CA PRO A 53 15.39 1.83 -8.22
C PRO A 53 14.81 0.96 -7.09
N GLN A 54 15.67 0.13 -6.50
CA GLN A 54 15.43 -0.46 -5.18
C GLN A 54 16.48 0.08 -4.20
N TYR A 55 16.07 0.89 -3.23
CA TYR A 55 16.98 1.57 -2.30
C TYR A 55 17.56 0.63 -1.24
N ARG A 56 18.37 -0.34 -1.66
CA ARG A 56 18.93 -1.40 -0.81
C ARG A 56 19.89 -0.92 0.28
N ARG A 57 20.44 0.29 0.15
CA ARG A 57 21.26 0.93 1.19
C ARG A 57 20.37 1.87 2.01
N ALA A 58 20.47 1.79 3.33
CA ALA A 58 19.74 2.70 4.21
C ALA A 58 20.09 4.17 3.95
N TYR A 59 19.07 5.03 3.87
CA TYR A 59 19.15 6.46 3.62
C TYR A 59 18.22 7.23 4.59
N LEU A 60 18.35 8.55 4.67
CA LEU A 60 17.38 9.39 5.38
C LEU A 60 16.32 9.88 4.40
N ASP A 61 15.05 9.67 4.74
CA ASP A 61 13.93 10.22 3.97
C ASP A 61 13.75 11.73 4.20
N ILE A 62 12.76 12.33 3.53
CA ILE A 62 12.45 13.77 3.65
C ILE A 62 12.05 14.18 5.08
N GLY A 63 11.58 13.24 5.90
CA GLY A 63 11.26 13.43 7.31
C GLY A 63 12.45 13.24 8.26
N GLY A 64 13.62 12.84 7.73
CA GLY A 64 14.80 12.53 8.53
C GLY A 64 14.77 11.14 9.18
N VAL A 65 13.92 10.22 8.69
CA VAL A 65 13.82 8.85 9.20
C VAL A 65 14.71 7.93 8.39
N ALA A 66 15.44 7.03 9.06
CA ALA A 66 16.25 6.01 8.40
C ALA A 66 15.33 5.00 7.69
N THR A 67 15.50 4.88 6.38
CA THR A 67 14.61 4.14 5.47
C THR A 67 15.43 3.31 4.48
N ALA A 68 14.92 2.16 4.06
CA ALA A 68 15.54 1.29 3.05
C ALA A 68 14.50 0.53 2.23
N CYS A 69 14.94 -0.10 1.14
CA CYS A 69 14.12 -0.94 0.26
C CYS A 69 12.91 -0.17 -0.31
N ASP A 70 11.71 -0.77 -0.26
CA ASP A 70 10.46 -0.19 -0.73
C ASP A 70 9.81 0.66 0.39
N GLY A 71 10.54 1.63 0.94
CA GLY A 71 10.01 2.57 1.96
C GLY A 71 9.94 2.04 3.39
N ILE A 72 10.71 1.00 3.74
CA ILE A 72 10.72 0.42 5.08
C ILE A 72 11.55 1.29 6.02
N ALA A 73 10.97 1.72 7.13
CA ALA A 73 11.65 2.50 8.17
C ALA A 73 11.82 1.74 9.50
N GLN A 74 11.05 0.67 9.71
CA GLN A 74 11.04 -0.05 10.98
C GLN A 74 12.37 -0.78 11.20
N ARG A 75 13.05 -0.45 12.31
CA ARG A 75 14.35 -1.05 12.72
C ARG A 75 15.50 -0.83 11.72
N ILE A 76 15.36 0.10 10.78
CA ILE A 76 16.45 0.48 9.87
C ILE A 76 17.43 1.40 10.60
N LYS A 77 18.73 1.14 10.40
CA LYS A 77 19.84 1.95 10.88
C LYS A 77 20.71 2.35 9.69
N LEU A 78 21.24 3.57 9.72
CA LEU A 78 22.17 4.04 8.69
C LEU A 78 23.40 3.12 8.60
N GLY A 79 23.93 2.98 7.38
CA GLY A 79 25.05 2.10 7.07
C GLY A 79 24.66 0.65 6.71
N GLN A 80 23.42 0.23 6.98
CA GLN A 80 22.95 -1.09 6.57
C GLN A 80 22.74 -1.19 5.06
N VAL A 81 23.00 -2.39 4.53
CA VAL A 81 22.72 -2.77 3.13
C VAL A 81 21.97 -4.08 3.13
N TYR A 82 20.91 -4.15 2.33
CA TYR A 82 20.01 -5.28 2.23
C TYR A 82 20.16 -5.99 0.88
N THR A 83 19.93 -7.30 0.89
CA THR A 83 19.71 -8.08 -0.34
C THR A 83 18.28 -7.91 -0.84
N GLU A 84 18.02 -8.26 -2.09
CA GLU A 84 16.66 -8.20 -2.65
C GLU A 84 15.69 -9.10 -1.88
N ALA A 85 16.13 -10.30 -1.51
CA ALA A 85 15.34 -11.24 -0.71
C ALA A 85 14.99 -10.65 0.67
N GLN A 86 15.93 -9.95 1.32
CA GLN A 86 15.65 -9.24 2.58
C GLN A 86 14.64 -8.11 2.37
N CYS A 87 14.77 -7.31 1.30
CA CYS A 87 13.79 -6.29 0.96
C CYS A 87 12.38 -6.87 0.73
N THR A 88 12.28 -7.98 -0.01
CA THR A 88 11.01 -8.68 -0.25
C THR A 88 10.39 -9.19 1.04
N ALA A 89 11.17 -9.84 1.91
CA ALA A 89 10.68 -10.33 3.21
C ALA A 89 10.22 -9.19 4.13
N MET A 90 10.91 -8.05 4.13
CA MET A 90 10.50 -6.87 4.89
C MET A 90 9.23 -6.23 4.34
N LEU A 91 9.09 -6.12 3.01
CA LEU A 91 7.88 -5.62 2.36
C LEU A 91 6.68 -6.52 2.69
N ASP A 92 6.84 -7.83 2.59
CA ASP A 92 5.79 -8.80 2.91
C ASP A 92 5.31 -8.66 4.35
N LYS A 93 6.25 -8.68 5.30
CA LYS A 93 5.95 -8.49 6.71
C LYS A 93 5.23 -7.16 6.97
N ALA A 94 5.72 -6.07 6.39
CA ALA A 94 5.10 -4.76 6.57
C ALA A 94 3.68 -4.74 6.02
N LEU A 95 3.43 -5.27 4.82
CA LEU A 95 2.09 -5.32 4.24
C LEU A 95 1.14 -6.17 5.09
N ILE A 96 1.59 -7.31 5.63
CA ILE A 96 0.80 -8.17 6.54
C ILE A 96 0.41 -7.39 7.80
N GLU A 97 1.35 -6.72 8.46
CA GLU A 97 1.09 -5.94 9.68
C GLU A 97 0.07 -4.82 9.43
N HIS A 98 0.23 -4.07 8.34
CA HIS A 98 -0.72 -3.00 7.97
C HIS A 98 -2.09 -3.55 7.56
N ALA A 99 -2.12 -4.65 6.81
CA ALA A 99 -3.35 -5.30 6.40
C ALA A 99 -4.16 -5.79 7.59
N GLN A 100 -3.52 -6.46 8.56
CA GLN A 100 -4.19 -6.91 9.77
C GLN A 100 -4.83 -5.74 10.51
N GLY A 101 -4.04 -4.69 10.80
CA GLY A 101 -4.55 -3.51 11.52
C GLY A 101 -5.67 -2.77 10.79
N VAL A 102 -5.60 -2.67 9.46
CA VAL A 102 -6.68 -2.09 8.63
C VAL A 102 -7.95 -2.91 8.73
N MET A 103 -7.86 -4.23 8.60
CA MET A 103 -9.02 -5.12 8.65
C MET A 103 -9.64 -5.12 10.05
N ASP A 104 -8.85 -5.01 11.12
CA ASP A 104 -9.35 -4.96 12.49
C ASP A 104 -10.26 -3.74 12.73
N CYS A 105 -9.93 -2.57 12.17
CA CYS A 105 -10.72 -1.35 12.32
C CYS A 105 -11.69 -1.06 11.17
N SER A 106 -11.79 -1.93 10.15
CA SER A 106 -12.64 -1.69 8.96
C SER A 106 -13.48 -2.91 8.54
N PRO A 107 -14.48 -3.31 9.34
CA PRO A 107 -15.36 -4.44 9.01
C PRO A 107 -16.02 -4.35 7.63
N ALA A 108 -16.41 -3.17 7.15
CA ALA A 108 -17.07 -3.01 5.85
C ALA A 108 -16.18 -3.44 4.66
N LEU A 109 -14.85 -3.40 4.82
CA LEU A 109 -13.90 -3.84 3.78
C LEU A 109 -13.86 -5.37 3.60
N ARG A 110 -14.39 -6.15 4.55
CA ARG A 110 -14.49 -7.63 4.44
C ARG A 110 -15.59 -8.06 3.46
N GLN A 111 -16.48 -7.16 3.08
CA GLN A 111 -17.58 -7.49 2.17
C GLN A 111 -17.04 -7.85 0.76
N PRO A 112 -17.74 -8.75 0.04
CA PRO A 112 -17.42 -9.03 -1.36
C PRO A 112 -17.43 -7.77 -2.23
N GLY A 113 -16.63 -7.75 -3.30
CA GLY A 113 -16.53 -6.60 -4.20
C GLY A 113 -15.80 -5.38 -3.62
N ARG A 114 -15.03 -5.58 -2.54
CA ARG A 114 -14.23 -4.52 -1.89
C ARG A 114 -12.71 -4.65 -2.08
N ASP A 115 -12.26 -5.42 -3.05
CA ASP A 115 -10.83 -5.72 -3.22
C ASP A 115 -9.99 -4.45 -3.45
N TRP A 116 -10.45 -3.55 -4.31
CA TRP A 116 -9.77 -2.27 -4.58
C TRP A 116 -9.78 -1.31 -3.39
N GLN A 117 -10.85 -1.33 -2.57
CA GLN A 117 -10.88 -0.54 -1.34
C GLN A 117 -9.97 -1.14 -0.25
N ARG A 118 -9.85 -2.48 -0.17
CA ARG A 118 -8.83 -3.15 0.66
C ARG A 118 -7.42 -2.74 0.23
N VAL A 119 -7.12 -2.76 -1.08
CA VAL A 119 -5.83 -2.30 -1.64
C VAL A 119 -5.55 -0.85 -1.22
N ALA A 120 -6.51 0.06 -1.43
CA ALA A 120 -6.32 1.47 -1.10
C ALA A 120 -6.13 1.71 0.40
N ALA A 121 -6.87 1.00 1.25
CA ALA A 121 -6.78 1.11 2.70
C ALA A 121 -5.42 0.61 3.23
N VAL A 122 -4.94 -0.53 2.76
CA VAL A 122 -3.62 -1.06 3.16
C VAL A 122 -2.49 -0.17 2.62
N ASN A 123 -2.58 0.30 1.37
CA ASN A 123 -1.63 1.27 0.82
C ASN A 123 -1.65 2.62 1.58
N HIS A 124 -2.80 3.01 2.15
CA HIS A 124 -2.91 4.17 3.04
C HIS A 124 -2.15 3.94 4.33
N ALA A 125 -2.45 2.82 5.00
CA ALA A 125 -1.82 2.46 6.25
C ALA A 125 -0.32 2.28 6.09
N TYR A 126 0.16 1.75 4.96
CA TYR A 126 1.59 1.62 4.69
C TYR A 126 2.32 2.98 4.71
N GLN A 127 1.67 4.04 4.21
CA GLN A 127 2.27 5.38 4.19
C GLN A 127 2.07 6.15 5.51
N PHE A 128 0.88 6.07 6.11
CA PHE A 128 0.47 6.93 7.23
C PHE A 128 0.27 6.17 8.55
N GLY A 129 0.61 4.89 8.57
CA GLY A 129 0.35 3.98 9.68
C GLY A 129 -1.10 3.51 9.77
N VAL A 130 -1.31 2.40 10.48
CA VAL A 130 -2.65 1.87 10.80
C VAL A 130 -3.50 2.90 11.52
N ALA A 131 -2.94 3.65 12.47
CA ALA A 131 -3.65 4.71 13.17
C ALA A 131 -4.17 5.79 12.22
N GLY A 132 -3.36 6.22 11.25
CA GLY A 132 -3.75 7.20 10.24
C GLY A 132 -4.97 6.76 9.44
N TRP A 133 -5.02 5.50 9.01
CA TRP A 133 -6.21 4.93 8.39
C TRP A 133 -7.39 4.82 9.36
N CYS A 134 -7.18 4.25 10.55
CA CYS A 134 -8.26 3.95 11.48
C CYS A 134 -9.00 5.20 11.99
N THR A 135 -8.30 6.33 12.11
CA THR A 135 -8.90 7.61 12.49
C THR A 135 -9.34 8.47 11.30
N SER A 136 -9.18 7.99 10.06
CA SER A 136 -9.48 8.77 8.86
C SER A 136 -10.98 8.98 8.63
N THR A 137 -11.31 10.12 8.02
CA THR A 137 -12.66 10.37 7.49
C THR A 137 -13.01 9.37 6.39
N ALA A 138 -12.05 9.01 5.53
CA ALA A 138 -12.20 7.96 4.53
C ALA A 138 -12.76 6.65 5.10
N ARG A 139 -12.12 6.07 6.13
CA ARG A 139 -12.60 4.86 6.80
C ARG A 139 -14.00 5.06 7.36
N ARG A 140 -14.23 6.15 8.09
CA ARG A 140 -15.54 6.44 8.69
C ARG A 140 -16.66 6.47 7.63
N LEU A 141 -16.42 7.09 6.48
CA LEU A 141 -17.39 7.14 5.38
C LEU A 141 -17.60 5.76 4.75
N ILE A 142 -16.54 4.99 4.55
CA ILE A 142 -16.61 3.62 4.03
C ILE A 142 -17.46 2.71 4.95
N GLU A 143 -17.26 2.79 6.26
CA GLU A 143 -18.07 2.04 7.23
C GLU A 143 -19.54 2.47 7.24
N GLN A 144 -19.85 3.70 6.82
CA GLN A 144 -21.21 4.20 6.64
C GLN A 144 -21.81 3.82 5.26
N GLY A 145 -21.12 3.01 4.46
CA GLY A 145 -21.54 2.63 3.11
C GLY A 145 -21.30 3.72 2.05
N LYS A 146 -20.73 4.86 2.44
CA LYS A 146 -20.42 6.00 1.57
C LYS A 146 -19.08 5.83 0.88
N ILE A 147 -18.96 4.75 0.10
CA ILE A 147 -17.67 4.27 -0.42
C ILE A 147 -17.00 5.31 -1.32
N ALA A 148 -17.74 5.87 -2.28
CA ALA A 148 -17.19 6.85 -3.21
C ALA A 148 -16.71 8.12 -2.49
N GLU A 149 -17.50 8.62 -1.52
CA GLU A 149 -17.14 9.77 -0.70
C GLU A 149 -15.89 9.48 0.15
N GLY A 150 -15.81 8.28 0.74
CA GLY A 150 -14.63 7.84 1.49
C GLY A 150 -13.38 7.75 0.62
N CYS A 151 -13.49 7.24 -0.61
CA CYS A 151 -12.38 7.23 -1.57
C CYS A 151 -11.91 8.63 -1.95
N ASN A 152 -12.84 9.58 -2.12
CA ASN A 152 -12.50 10.96 -2.45
C ASN A 152 -11.77 11.67 -1.30
N ASP A 153 -12.04 11.31 -0.04
CA ASP A 153 -11.34 11.87 1.12
C ASP A 153 -9.83 11.56 1.13
N LEU A 154 -9.41 10.46 0.49
CA LEU A 154 -7.99 10.07 0.42
C LEU A 154 -7.11 11.12 -0.27
N ALA A 155 -7.66 11.94 -1.17
CA ALA A 155 -6.92 13.03 -1.82
C ALA A 155 -6.42 14.10 -0.84
N ARG A 156 -7.03 14.22 0.35
CA ARG A 156 -6.67 15.21 1.37
C ARG A 156 -5.41 14.84 2.15
N TRP A 157 -4.97 13.58 2.07
CA TRP A 157 -3.80 13.08 2.78
C TRP A 157 -2.50 13.43 2.03
N ASN A 158 -2.19 14.72 1.94
CA ASN A 158 -1.13 15.25 1.07
C ASN A 158 0.02 15.93 1.83
N LYS A 159 0.09 15.70 3.14
CA LYS A 159 1.07 16.32 4.02
C LYS A 159 1.96 15.28 4.69
N VAL A 160 3.18 15.68 5.02
CA VAL A 160 4.17 14.91 5.79
C VAL A 160 4.77 15.79 6.87
N ARG A 161 5.17 15.21 8.00
CA ARG A 161 5.89 15.97 9.03
C ARG A 161 7.35 16.16 8.63
N GLN A 162 7.77 17.41 8.50
CA GLN A 162 9.16 17.81 8.25
C GLN A 162 9.56 18.77 9.37
N GLY A 163 10.61 18.43 10.13
CA GLY A 163 11.03 19.22 11.29
C GLY A 163 9.93 19.38 12.35
N GLY A 164 9.09 18.36 12.53
CA GLY A 164 7.95 18.38 13.48
C GLY A 164 6.68 19.08 12.97
N VAL A 165 6.76 19.83 11.86
CA VAL A 165 5.63 20.59 11.30
C VAL A 165 4.99 19.82 10.15
N LEU A 166 3.66 19.78 10.11
CA LEU A 166 2.92 19.13 9.03
C LEU A 166 2.87 20.03 7.79
N GLN A 167 3.51 19.60 6.70
CA GLN A 167 3.69 20.41 5.49
C GLN A 167 3.23 19.66 4.25
N PHE A 168 2.72 20.39 3.26
CA PHE A 168 2.35 19.83 1.97
C PHE A 168 3.59 19.24 1.25
N SER A 169 3.41 18.11 0.57
CA SER A 169 4.45 17.51 -0.27
C SER A 169 3.88 17.04 -1.60
N ASN A 170 4.53 17.45 -2.70
CA ASN A 170 4.17 17.03 -4.05
C ASN A 170 4.20 15.50 -4.20
N GLY A 171 5.20 14.83 -3.61
CA GLY A 171 5.30 13.37 -3.67
C GLY A 171 4.14 12.69 -2.94
N VAL A 172 3.79 13.19 -1.76
CA VAL A 172 2.66 12.67 -0.97
C VAL A 172 1.33 12.93 -1.67
N GLN A 173 1.13 14.12 -2.26
CA GLN A 173 -0.05 14.42 -3.07
C GLN A 173 -0.19 13.46 -4.25
N ARG A 174 0.88 13.20 -5.01
CA ARG A 174 0.86 12.26 -6.15
C ARG A 174 0.40 10.88 -5.71
N ARG A 175 0.97 10.35 -4.62
CA ARG A 175 0.60 9.05 -4.06
C ARG A 175 -0.84 9.00 -3.56
N SER A 176 -1.31 10.07 -2.91
CA SER A 176 -2.70 10.14 -2.45
C SER A 176 -3.71 10.22 -3.59
N MET A 177 -3.39 10.87 -4.70
CA MET A 177 -4.22 10.81 -5.91
C MET A 177 -4.25 9.41 -6.50
N ARG A 178 -3.11 8.72 -6.61
CA ARG A 178 -3.07 7.32 -7.07
C ARG A 178 -3.88 6.40 -6.16
N ARG A 179 -3.81 6.59 -4.85
CA ARG A 179 -4.61 5.85 -3.88
C ARG A 179 -6.11 6.09 -4.02
N LEU A 180 -6.52 7.32 -4.29
CA LEU A 180 -7.90 7.63 -4.65
C LEU A 180 -8.33 6.85 -5.90
N GLU A 181 -7.46 6.79 -6.93
CA GLU A 181 -7.74 6.02 -8.15
C GLU A 181 -7.91 4.52 -7.86
N TYR A 182 -7.05 3.94 -7.04
CA TYR A 182 -7.21 2.55 -6.59
C TYR A 182 -8.55 2.39 -5.87
N CYS A 183 -8.83 3.23 -4.88
CA CYS A 183 -10.03 3.11 -4.06
C CYS A 183 -11.32 3.19 -4.88
N ARG A 184 -11.41 4.08 -5.87
CA ARG A 184 -12.63 4.21 -6.68
C ARG A 184 -12.78 3.12 -7.73
N THR A 185 -11.74 2.35 -8.02
CA THR A 185 -11.79 1.31 -9.05
C THR A 185 -12.82 0.22 -8.69
N GLY A 186 -13.62 -0.17 -9.67
CA GLY A 186 -14.74 -1.12 -9.51
C GLY A 186 -16.04 -0.48 -9.01
N LEU A 187 -16.06 0.82 -8.72
CA LEU A 187 -17.29 1.56 -8.44
C LEU A 187 -17.98 2.03 -9.74
N PRO A 188 -19.28 2.37 -9.71
CA PRO A 188 -19.95 2.99 -10.85
C PRO A 188 -19.17 4.20 -11.39
N GLY A 189 -18.92 4.21 -12.71
CA GLY A 189 -18.12 5.25 -13.37
C GLY A 189 -16.60 5.05 -13.30
N TYR A 190 -16.10 4.02 -12.62
CA TYR A 190 -14.67 3.75 -12.45
C TYR A 190 -14.31 2.28 -12.78
N PRO A 191 -14.51 1.84 -14.03
CA PRO A 191 -14.21 0.49 -14.43
C PRO A 191 -12.70 0.18 -14.36
N VAL A 192 -12.34 -1.09 -14.18
CA VAL A 192 -10.96 -1.53 -13.91
C VAL A 192 -10.04 -1.24 -15.10
N GLU A 193 -10.57 -1.39 -16.30
CA GLU A 193 -9.88 -1.26 -17.58
C GLU A 193 -9.32 0.15 -17.78
N THR A 194 -9.95 1.15 -17.17
CA THR A 194 -9.51 2.55 -17.29
C THR A 194 -8.55 3.00 -16.19
N LEU A 195 -8.19 2.13 -15.23
CA LEU A 195 -7.31 2.49 -14.12
C LEU A 195 -5.97 3.08 -14.60
N GLN A 196 -5.30 2.41 -15.54
CA GLN A 196 -3.98 2.87 -16.01
C GLN A 196 -4.03 4.27 -16.64
N ALA A 197 -5.09 4.59 -17.37
CA ALA A 197 -5.28 5.93 -17.96
C ALA A 197 -5.53 7.02 -16.90
N ARG A 198 -6.08 6.67 -15.74
CA ARG A 198 -6.32 7.61 -14.64
C ARG A 198 -5.10 7.79 -13.73
N LEU A 199 -4.18 6.83 -13.71
CA LEU A 199 -2.92 6.94 -12.97
C LEU A 199 -1.95 7.85 -13.72
N LYS A 200 -1.56 8.96 -13.10
CA LYS A 200 -0.49 9.80 -13.66
C LYS A 200 0.85 9.04 -13.66
N PRO A 201 1.71 9.26 -14.68
CA PRO A 201 3.06 8.71 -14.72
C PRO A 201 3.89 9.14 -13.50
N TRP A 202 4.90 8.32 -13.16
CA TRP A 202 5.82 8.60 -12.06
C TRP A 202 6.83 9.72 -12.37
N LYS A 203 6.90 10.20 -13.62
CA LYS A 203 7.73 11.32 -14.07
C LYS A 203 6.91 12.61 -14.04
#